data_AF-K1SZX1-F1
#
_entry.id   AF-K1SZX1-F1
#
_cell.length_a   1.000
_cell.length_b   1.000
_cell.length_c   1.000
_cell.angle_alpha   90.00
_cell.angle_beta   90.00
_cell.angle_gamma   90.00
#
_symmetry.space_group_name_H-M   'P 1'
#
loop_
_entity.id
_entity.type
_entity.pdbx_description
1 polymer ?
#
loop_
_entity_poly.entity_id
_entity_poly.type
_entity_poly.pdbx_seq_one_letter_code
_entity_poly.pdbx_strand_id
1 'polypeptide(L)'
;QRQRTFQKQIVLVEGSSDKDILEFAMSQLYPHLSDLFYFMDFSDESGGKRDGGTSYVIKNLKTFYFSKIRANFIAIFDNDAEGYSSKCSLLNEIKNWPANFRILLYPEITMFHKYPTIAPNGKIVPDDINKKAASIELYLPDSIIKTGGNYYPIEWESRKRIRNKNNVEEALYQGVISYKDDIKHKFHEMRNKIERGDEVFKTEEWKNMKKLLRNNSIRF
;
A
#
# COMPACT_ATOMS: atom_id res chain seq x y z
N GLN A 1 23.11 21.84 -21.37
CA GLN A 1 22.99 20.75 -20.36
C GLN A 1 22.05 19.69 -20.92
N ARG A 2 22.52 18.46 -21.18
CA ARG A 2 21.63 17.35 -21.53
C ARG A 2 20.83 16.98 -20.28
N GLN A 3 19.53 17.23 -20.25
CA GLN A 3 18.64 16.58 -19.28
C GLN A 3 18.79 15.07 -19.50
N ARG A 4 19.35 14.37 -18.52
CA ARG A 4 19.24 12.91 -18.49
C ARG A 4 17.76 12.60 -18.26
N THR A 5 17.06 12.16 -19.28
CA THR A 5 15.74 11.56 -19.16
C THR A 5 15.91 10.24 -18.41
N PHE A 6 15.75 10.27 -17.09
CA PHE A 6 15.67 9.06 -16.29
C PHE A 6 14.39 8.31 -16.67
N GLN A 7 14.50 7.02 -16.93
CA GLN A 7 13.33 6.18 -17.16
C GLN A 7 12.56 6.03 -15.85
N LYS A 8 11.35 6.56 -15.80
CA LYS A 8 10.47 6.43 -14.63
C LYS A 8 10.23 4.96 -14.28
N GLN A 9 10.17 4.67 -12.99
CA GLN A 9 9.75 3.38 -12.48
C GLN A 9 8.22 3.36 -12.41
N ILE A 10 7.61 2.39 -13.10
CA ILE A 10 6.15 2.24 -13.16
C ILE A 10 5.70 1.52 -11.90
N VAL A 11 4.92 2.19 -11.07
CA VAL A 11 4.40 1.67 -9.81
C VAL A 11 2.96 1.20 -10.00
N LEU A 12 2.68 -0.05 -9.64
CA LEU A 12 1.35 -0.63 -9.59
C LEU A 12 0.95 -0.80 -8.13
N VAL A 13 -0.21 -0.26 -7.78
CA VAL A 13 -0.84 -0.38 -6.46
C VAL A 13 -2.24 -0.95 -6.62
N GLU A 14 -2.84 -1.40 -5.52
CA GLU A 14 -4.15 -2.07 -5.55
C GLU A 14 -5.29 -1.09 -5.80
N GLY A 15 -5.33 0.04 -5.09
CA GLY A 15 -6.43 1.00 -5.17
C GLY A 15 -6.01 2.41 -5.60
N SER A 16 -7.01 3.21 -5.97
CA SER A 16 -6.84 4.64 -6.20
C SER A 16 -6.44 5.38 -4.91
N SER A 17 -6.95 4.94 -3.75
CA SER A 17 -6.57 5.44 -2.42
C SER A 17 -5.06 5.31 -2.20
N ASP A 18 -4.49 4.14 -2.51
CA ASP A 18 -3.06 3.88 -2.42
C ASP A 18 -2.25 4.84 -3.27
N LYS A 19 -2.64 4.99 -4.54
CA LYS A 19 -1.99 5.91 -5.46
C LYS A 19 -2.00 7.32 -4.87
N ASP A 20 -3.17 7.80 -4.46
CA ASP A 20 -3.36 9.17 -3.99
C ASP A 20 -2.52 9.48 -2.74
N ILE A 21 -2.57 8.58 -1.76
CA ILE A 21 -1.82 8.71 -0.50
C ILE A 21 -0.31 8.63 -0.76
N LEU A 22 0.15 7.69 -1.60
CA LEU A 22 1.57 7.49 -1.88
C LEU A 22 2.17 8.64 -2.70
N GLU A 23 1.45 9.13 -3.72
CA GLU A 23 1.89 10.29 -4.52
C GLU A 23 1.99 11.54 -3.64
N PHE A 24 0.96 11.82 -2.84
CA PHE A 24 0.99 12.94 -1.90
C PHE A 24 2.15 12.79 -0.92
N ALA A 25 2.27 11.65 -0.23
CA ALA A 25 3.32 11.44 0.75
C ALA A 25 4.72 11.54 0.14
N MET A 26 4.92 11.03 -1.08
CA MET A 26 6.20 11.09 -1.78
C MET A 26 6.55 12.53 -2.16
N SER A 27 5.58 13.32 -2.65
CA SER A 27 5.79 14.73 -2.98
C SER A 27 6.23 15.57 -1.77
N GLN A 28 5.75 15.23 -0.57
CA GLN A 28 6.06 15.95 0.65
C GLN A 28 7.33 15.44 1.34
N LEU A 29 7.52 14.12 1.42
CA LEU A 29 8.63 13.50 2.15
C LEU A 29 9.92 13.42 1.32
N TYR A 30 9.80 13.24 0.00
CA TYR A 30 10.90 12.99 -0.92
C TYR A 30 10.70 13.72 -2.26
N PRO A 31 10.49 15.06 -2.28
CA PRO A 31 10.19 15.82 -3.49
C PRO A 31 11.26 15.68 -4.58
N HIS A 32 12.53 15.48 -4.21
CA HIS A 32 13.64 15.28 -5.15
C HIS A 32 13.58 13.94 -5.91
N LEU A 33 12.64 13.05 -5.55
CA LEU A 33 12.57 11.68 -6.06
C LEU A 33 11.20 11.36 -6.69
N SER A 34 10.17 12.19 -6.46
CA SER A 34 8.82 11.97 -6.98
C SER A 34 8.79 11.81 -8.51
N ASP A 35 9.63 12.58 -9.22
CA ASP A 35 9.68 12.55 -10.68
C ASP A 35 10.29 11.26 -11.26
N LEU A 36 10.90 10.41 -10.42
CA LEU A 36 11.44 9.11 -10.82
C LEU A 36 10.37 8.01 -10.84
N PHE A 37 9.17 8.27 -10.31
CA PHE A 37 8.09 7.30 -10.21
C PHE A 37 6.91 7.73 -11.07
N TYR A 38 6.22 6.74 -11.61
CA TYR A 38 4.94 6.91 -12.29
C TYR A 38 3.98 5.88 -11.73
N PHE A 39 3.00 6.31 -10.94
CA PHE A 39 1.95 5.44 -10.46
C PHE A 39 0.94 5.23 -11.59
N MET A 40 0.80 3.97 -12.01
CA MET A 40 -0.04 3.62 -13.15
C MET A 40 -1.49 4.04 -12.89
N ASP A 41 -2.06 4.84 -13.80
CA ASP A 41 -3.39 5.41 -13.65
C ASP A 41 -4.50 4.36 -13.55
N PHE A 42 -5.56 4.73 -12.83
CA PHE A 42 -6.82 3.97 -12.71
C PHE A 42 -7.91 4.46 -13.66
N SER A 43 -7.70 5.62 -14.29
CA SER A 43 -8.59 6.17 -15.30
C SER A 43 -7.80 6.99 -16.31
N ASP A 44 -8.26 7.04 -17.54
CA ASP A 44 -7.73 7.98 -18.53
C ASP A 44 -8.62 9.25 -18.63
N GLU A 45 -8.07 10.28 -19.27
CA GLU A 45 -8.76 11.56 -19.53
C GLU A 45 -9.99 11.41 -20.44
N SER A 46 -10.11 10.28 -21.15
CA SER A 46 -11.21 9.95 -22.06
C SER A 46 -12.32 9.12 -21.40
N GLY A 47 -12.25 8.92 -20.08
CA GLY A 47 -13.27 8.22 -19.29
C GLY A 47 -13.12 6.70 -19.22
N GLY A 48 -12.04 6.14 -19.78
CA GLY A 48 -11.67 4.75 -19.58
C GLY A 48 -11.35 4.50 -18.11
N LYS A 49 -11.97 3.48 -17.50
CA LYS A 49 -11.68 3.05 -16.13
C LYS A 49 -10.95 1.73 -16.14
N ARG A 50 -9.93 1.65 -15.31
CA ARG A 50 -9.19 0.43 -15.03
C ARG A 50 -9.73 -0.17 -13.74
N ASP A 51 -9.94 -1.48 -13.74
CA ASP A 51 -10.27 -2.20 -12.51
C ASP A 51 -9.11 -2.12 -11.51
N GLY A 52 -9.46 -1.99 -10.23
CA GLY A 52 -8.52 -2.04 -9.12
C GLY A 52 -8.42 -3.43 -8.48
N GLY A 53 -7.67 -3.51 -7.40
CA GLY A 53 -7.49 -4.70 -6.58
C GLY A 53 -6.32 -5.60 -7.01
N THR A 54 -6.04 -6.58 -6.15
CA THR A 54 -4.90 -7.48 -6.29
C THR A 54 -4.88 -8.27 -7.60
N SER A 55 -6.03 -8.80 -8.02
CA SER A 55 -6.17 -9.63 -9.21
C SER A 55 -5.73 -8.89 -10.48
N TYR A 56 -6.02 -7.59 -10.55
CA TYR A 56 -5.62 -6.75 -11.66
C TYR A 56 -4.10 -6.51 -11.67
N VAL A 57 -3.50 -6.19 -10.51
CA VAL A 57 -2.04 -6.04 -10.38
C VAL A 57 -1.32 -7.30 -10.85
N ILE A 58 -1.81 -8.48 -10.43
CA ILE A 58 -1.28 -9.79 -10.87
C ILE A 58 -1.36 -9.94 -12.39
N LYS A 59 -2.54 -9.68 -12.99
CA LYS A 59 -2.77 -9.80 -14.43
C LYS A 59 -1.81 -8.92 -15.22
N ASN A 60 -1.67 -7.65 -14.85
CA ASN A 60 -0.77 -6.72 -15.52
C ASN A 60 0.69 -7.11 -15.40
N LEU A 61 1.14 -7.49 -14.20
CA LEU A 61 2.52 -7.95 -14.02
C LEU A 61 2.84 -9.15 -14.90
N LYS A 62 1.94 -10.13 -14.99
CA LYS A 62 2.10 -11.28 -15.87
C LYS A 62 2.17 -10.85 -17.33
N THR A 63 1.25 -9.98 -17.78
CA THR A 63 1.29 -9.44 -19.14
C THR A 63 2.63 -8.77 -19.43
N PHE A 64 3.10 -7.86 -18.57
CA PHE A 64 4.37 -7.17 -18.76
C PHE A 64 5.58 -8.12 -18.75
N TYR A 65 5.56 -9.13 -17.88
CA TYR A 65 6.58 -10.17 -17.82
C TYR A 65 6.65 -10.97 -19.13
N PHE A 66 5.52 -11.51 -19.60
CA PHE A 66 5.48 -12.33 -20.81
C PHE A 66 5.75 -11.52 -22.09
N SER A 67 5.41 -10.23 -22.09
CA SER A 67 5.73 -9.30 -23.17
C SER A 67 7.21 -8.88 -23.22
N LYS A 68 8.05 -9.28 -22.25
CA LYS A 68 9.48 -8.93 -22.17
C LYS A 68 9.74 -7.42 -22.23
N ILE A 69 8.83 -6.63 -21.66
CA ILE A 69 8.98 -5.16 -21.58
C ILE A 69 10.16 -4.82 -20.68
N ARG A 70 11.02 -3.88 -21.13
CA ARG A 70 12.26 -3.50 -20.42
C ARG A 70 12.09 -2.35 -19.42
N ALA A 71 10.87 -1.86 -19.19
CA ALA A 71 10.62 -0.84 -18.19
C ALA A 71 10.82 -1.38 -16.76
N ASN A 72 11.11 -0.49 -15.82
CA ASN A 72 11.22 -0.85 -14.41
C ASN A 72 9.83 -0.84 -13.79
N PHE A 73 9.39 -1.98 -13.27
CA PHE A 73 8.09 -2.15 -12.63
C PHE A 73 8.27 -2.40 -11.14
N ILE A 74 7.44 -1.72 -10.36
CA ILE A 74 7.29 -1.95 -8.93
C ILE A 74 5.81 -2.25 -8.69
N ALA A 75 5.49 -3.44 -8.21
CA ALA A 75 4.16 -3.72 -7.68
C ALA A 75 4.20 -3.74 -6.17
N ILE A 76 3.28 -3.02 -5.54
CA ILE A 76 3.16 -2.94 -4.09
C ILE A 76 1.76 -3.41 -3.71
N PHE A 77 1.73 -4.41 -2.85
CA PHE A 77 0.51 -4.97 -2.27
C PHE A 77 0.34 -4.52 -0.83
N ASP A 78 -0.91 -4.46 -0.37
CA ASP A 78 -1.29 -4.17 1.01
C ASP A 78 -0.72 -5.23 1.96
N ASN A 79 -0.38 -4.84 3.18
CA ASN A 79 0.07 -5.78 4.22
C ASN A 79 -1.14 -6.46 4.90
N ASP A 80 -2.07 -6.93 4.08
CA ASP A 80 -3.24 -7.67 4.47
C ASP A 80 -3.19 -9.11 3.92
N ALA A 81 -4.24 -9.89 4.19
CA ALA A 81 -4.29 -11.28 3.74
C ALA A 81 -4.36 -11.41 2.21
N GLU A 82 -4.98 -10.46 1.51
CA GLU A 82 -5.19 -10.53 0.06
C GLU A 82 -3.93 -10.14 -0.70
N GLY A 83 -3.31 -9.01 -0.32
CA GLY A 83 -2.04 -8.55 -0.85
C GLY A 83 -0.92 -9.56 -0.60
N TYR A 84 -0.86 -10.14 0.62
CA TYR A 84 0.12 -11.18 0.93
C TYR A 84 -0.10 -12.45 0.09
N SER A 85 -1.34 -12.94 -0.01
CA SER A 85 -1.69 -14.09 -0.84
C SER A 85 -1.30 -13.88 -2.31
N SER A 86 -1.62 -12.70 -2.84
CA SER A 86 -1.36 -12.31 -4.23
C SER A 86 0.13 -12.26 -4.57
N LYS A 87 0.91 -11.65 -3.68
CA LYS A 87 2.37 -11.67 -3.77
C LYS A 87 2.91 -13.11 -3.74
N CYS A 88 2.42 -13.95 -2.83
CA CYS A 88 2.86 -15.34 -2.74
C CYS A 88 2.49 -16.15 -4.00
N SER A 89 1.28 -15.99 -4.54
CA SER A 89 0.86 -16.61 -5.80
C SER A 89 1.79 -16.23 -6.95
N LEU A 90 2.09 -14.94 -7.15
CA LEU A 90 3.02 -14.47 -8.19
C LEU A 90 4.41 -15.09 -8.07
N LEU A 91 4.97 -15.14 -6.86
CA LEU A 91 6.29 -15.71 -6.60
C LEU A 91 6.30 -17.25 -6.67
N ASN A 92 5.17 -17.89 -6.44
CA ASN A 92 5.03 -19.33 -6.58
C ASN A 92 4.91 -19.76 -8.05
N GLU A 93 4.17 -18.98 -8.86
CA GLU A 93 3.95 -19.27 -10.28
C GLU A 93 5.13 -18.88 -11.16
N ILE A 94 5.77 -17.73 -10.91
CA ILE A 94 6.94 -17.27 -11.65
C ILE A 94 8.13 -17.26 -10.69
N LYS A 95 9.02 -18.25 -10.87
CA LYS A 95 10.19 -18.44 -10.00
C LYS A 95 11.32 -17.44 -10.26
N ASN A 96 11.46 -16.99 -11.51
CA ASN A 96 12.58 -16.18 -11.96
C ASN A 96 12.09 -14.83 -12.51
N TRP A 97 11.82 -13.89 -11.61
CA TRP A 97 11.52 -12.51 -12.00
C TRP A 97 12.80 -11.78 -12.45
N PRO A 98 12.77 -11.04 -13.57
CA PRO A 98 13.94 -10.29 -14.00
C PRO A 98 14.15 -9.06 -13.11
N ALA A 99 15.38 -8.52 -13.10
CA ALA A 99 15.78 -7.45 -12.18
C ALA A 99 14.99 -6.14 -12.33
N ASN A 100 14.33 -5.92 -13.46
CA ASN A 100 13.46 -4.77 -13.70
C ASN A 100 12.05 -4.93 -13.08
N PHE A 101 11.75 -6.04 -12.41
CA PHE A 101 10.50 -6.24 -11.66
C PHE A 101 10.78 -6.32 -10.16
N ARG A 102 10.06 -5.54 -9.37
CA ARG A 102 10.04 -5.63 -7.90
C ARG A 102 8.62 -5.88 -7.43
N ILE A 103 8.44 -6.92 -6.62
CA ILE A 103 7.13 -7.34 -6.09
C ILE A 103 7.17 -7.24 -4.56
N LEU A 104 6.39 -6.33 -4.02
CA LEU A 104 6.54 -5.82 -2.67
C LEU A 104 5.23 -5.95 -1.90
N LEU A 105 5.35 -5.96 -0.58
CA LEU A 105 4.23 -5.92 0.35
C LEU A 105 4.51 -4.72 1.25
N TYR A 106 3.52 -3.92 1.63
CA TYR A 106 3.74 -2.89 2.64
C TYR A 106 4.45 -3.49 3.87
N PRO A 107 5.38 -2.75 4.48
CA PRO A 107 6.26 -3.35 5.47
C PRO A 107 5.51 -3.66 6.75
N GLU A 108 6.01 -4.66 7.46
CA GLU A 108 5.58 -4.88 8.82
C GLU A 108 5.96 -3.69 9.71
N ILE A 109 5.04 -3.31 10.60
CA ILE A 109 5.27 -2.27 11.60
C ILE A 109 5.21 -2.92 12.97
N THR A 110 6.18 -2.64 13.84
CA THR A 110 6.27 -3.28 15.17
C THR A 110 5.00 -3.12 16.01
N MET A 111 4.34 -1.95 15.95
CA MET A 111 3.07 -1.73 16.66
C MET A 111 1.90 -2.57 16.11
N PHE A 112 1.98 -3.06 14.86
CA PHE A 112 0.94 -3.89 14.27
C PHE A 112 0.92 -5.32 14.82
N HIS A 113 1.94 -5.76 15.56
CA HIS A 113 1.90 -7.06 16.28
C HIS A 113 0.95 -7.06 17.48
N LYS A 114 0.58 -5.88 17.99
CA LYS A 114 -0.34 -5.70 19.12
C LYS A 114 -1.26 -4.52 18.85
N TYR A 115 -1.94 -4.54 17.70
CA TYR A 115 -2.87 -3.49 17.29
C TYR A 115 -4.26 -3.78 17.88
N PRO A 116 -5.07 -2.77 18.24
CA PRO A 116 -6.44 -3.02 18.71
C PRO A 116 -7.29 -3.67 17.62
N THR A 117 -7.99 -4.74 17.98
CA THR A 117 -8.93 -5.46 17.11
C THR A 117 -10.24 -5.71 17.83
N ILE A 118 -11.33 -5.75 17.09
CA ILE A 118 -12.67 -6.06 17.60
C ILE A 118 -12.81 -7.59 17.62
N ALA A 119 -12.87 -8.15 18.82
CA ALA A 119 -13.21 -9.56 19.00
C ALA A 119 -14.70 -9.81 18.69
N PRO A 120 -15.12 -11.05 18.38
CA PRO A 120 -16.53 -11.35 18.05
C PRO A 120 -17.55 -10.94 19.12
N ASN A 121 -17.13 -10.76 20.37
CA ASN A 121 -17.96 -10.28 21.47
C ASN A 121 -17.98 -8.73 21.61
N GLY A 122 -17.43 -8.01 20.63
CA GLY A 122 -17.33 -6.55 20.62
C GLY A 122 -16.22 -5.95 21.48
N LYS A 123 -15.45 -6.77 22.21
CA LYS A 123 -14.34 -6.26 23.03
C LYS A 123 -13.15 -5.89 22.16
N ILE A 124 -12.47 -4.79 22.51
CA ILE A 124 -11.20 -4.43 21.92
C ILE A 124 -10.08 -5.24 22.59
N VAL A 125 -9.35 -6.03 21.81
CA VAL A 125 -8.21 -6.84 22.25
C VAL A 125 -6.99 -6.59 21.37
N PRO A 126 -5.77 -6.69 21.88
CA PRO A 126 -4.57 -6.61 21.04
C PRO A 126 -4.39 -7.89 20.21
N ASP A 127 -4.11 -7.75 18.92
CA ASP A 127 -3.76 -8.88 18.03
C ASP A 127 -2.72 -8.43 16.98
N ASP A 128 -2.10 -9.40 16.31
CA ASP A 128 -1.17 -9.16 15.21
C ASP A 128 -1.93 -9.04 13.89
N ILE A 129 -1.84 -7.87 13.27
CA ILE A 129 -2.54 -7.54 12.02
C ILE A 129 -1.62 -7.56 10.78
N ASN A 130 -0.32 -7.79 10.95
CA ASN A 130 0.61 -7.88 9.83
C ASN A 130 0.26 -9.07 8.93
N LYS A 131 0.22 -8.84 7.61
CA LYS A 131 -0.21 -9.78 6.56
C LYS A 131 -1.66 -10.23 6.70
N LYS A 132 -2.45 -9.51 7.48
CA LYS A 132 -3.85 -9.85 7.77
C LYS A 132 -4.80 -8.70 7.48
N ALA A 133 -4.47 -7.47 7.88
CA ALA A 133 -5.40 -6.34 7.78
C ALA A 133 -4.76 -4.95 7.58
N ALA A 134 -3.47 -4.86 7.25
CA ALA A 134 -2.78 -3.57 7.17
C ALA A 134 -2.79 -2.93 5.77
N SER A 135 -3.87 -2.20 5.45
CA SER A 135 -3.99 -1.37 4.25
C SER A 135 -3.24 -0.04 4.35
N ILE A 136 -3.17 0.73 3.25
CA ILE A 136 -2.45 2.01 3.19
C ILE A 136 -2.91 3.03 4.25
N GLU A 137 -4.18 3.02 4.63
CA GLU A 137 -4.74 3.95 5.63
C GLU A 137 -4.03 3.82 6.99
N LEU A 138 -3.56 2.62 7.36
CA LEU A 138 -2.83 2.40 8.62
C LEU A 138 -1.43 3.00 8.65
N TYR A 139 -0.91 3.47 7.51
CA TYR A 139 0.39 4.13 7.41
C TYR A 139 0.29 5.66 7.49
N LEU A 140 -0.94 6.20 7.52
CA LEU A 140 -1.21 7.62 7.72
C LEU A 140 -0.82 8.08 9.14
N PRO A 141 -0.66 9.40 9.35
CA PRO A 141 -0.45 10.01 10.66
C PRO A 141 -1.40 9.52 11.76
N ASP A 142 -0.88 9.39 12.98
CA ASP A 142 -1.65 9.08 14.18
C ASP A 142 -2.85 10.04 14.38
N SER A 143 -2.74 11.29 13.94
CA SER A 143 -3.80 12.31 13.96
C SER A 143 -5.02 11.95 13.11
N ILE A 144 -4.85 11.09 12.10
CA ILE A 144 -5.91 10.60 11.22
C ILE A 144 -6.48 9.28 11.72
N ILE A 145 -5.62 8.36 12.17
CA ILE A 145 -5.99 6.99 12.54
C ILE A 145 -6.31 6.79 14.03
N LYS A 146 -6.39 7.89 14.80
CA LYS A 146 -6.81 7.89 16.20
C LYS A 146 -8.02 8.78 16.45
N THR A 147 -8.73 8.45 17.52
CA THR A 147 -9.72 9.33 18.15
C THR A 147 -9.61 9.23 19.67
N GLY A 148 -9.67 10.36 20.38
CA GLY A 148 -9.56 10.39 21.85
C GLY A 148 -8.30 9.70 22.40
N GLY A 149 -7.19 9.72 21.66
CA GLY A 149 -5.93 9.05 22.02
C GLY A 149 -5.86 7.55 21.70
N ASN A 150 -6.96 6.93 21.27
CA ASN A 150 -7.03 5.51 20.93
C ASN A 150 -6.98 5.31 19.41
N TYR A 151 -6.28 4.27 18.95
CA TYR A 151 -6.30 3.87 17.54
C TYR A 151 -7.66 3.30 17.16
N TYR A 152 -8.11 3.57 15.94
CA TYR A 152 -9.25 2.84 15.38
C TYR A 152 -8.91 1.35 15.26
N PRO A 153 -9.78 0.45 15.73
CA PRO A 153 -9.49 -0.97 15.74
C PRO A 153 -9.63 -1.61 14.35
N ILE A 154 -9.05 -2.81 14.19
CA ILE A 154 -9.35 -3.70 13.06
C ILE A 154 -10.59 -4.53 13.38
N GLU A 155 -11.50 -4.65 12.43
CA GLU A 155 -12.59 -5.62 12.45
C GLU A 155 -12.27 -6.81 11.56
N TRP A 156 -12.34 -8.03 12.10
CA TRP A 156 -12.10 -9.26 11.34
C TRP A 156 -13.34 -9.64 10.53
N GLU A 157 -13.21 -9.72 9.20
CA GLU A 157 -14.34 -9.96 8.29
C GLU A 157 -14.40 -11.41 7.81
N SER A 158 -13.25 -12.04 7.60
CA SER A 158 -13.21 -13.38 7.01
C SER A 158 -11.92 -14.14 7.35
N ARG A 159 -11.90 -15.44 7.03
CA ARG A 159 -10.71 -16.29 7.11
C ARG A 159 -10.39 -16.85 5.72
N LYS A 160 -9.18 -16.61 5.22
CA LYS A 160 -8.70 -17.07 3.93
C LYS A 160 -7.70 -18.22 4.09
N ARG A 161 -7.74 -19.19 3.18
CA ARG A 161 -6.67 -20.18 2.98
C ARG A 161 -5.75 -19.67 1.90
N ILE A 162 -4.47 -19.56 2.20
CA ILE A 162 -3.45 -19.05 1.28
C ILE A 162 -2.32 -20.06 1.15
N ARG A 163 -1.56 -19.98 0.06
CA ARG A 163 -0.28 -20.68 -0.05
C ARG A 163 0.85 -19.67 0.10
N ASN A 164 1.68 -19.83 1.12
CA ASN A 164 2.80 -18.93 1.35
C ASN A 164 3.91 -19.13 0.30
N LYS A 165 4.99 -18.34 0.38
CA LYS A 165 6.13 -18.38 -0.56
C LYS A 165 6.84 -19.74 -0.66
N ASN A 166 6.64 -20.63 0.32
CA ASN A 166 7.19 -21.98 0.33
C ASN A 166 6.18 -23.02 -0.17
N ASN A 167 5.07 -22.56 -0.76
CA ASN A 167 3.96 -23.37 -1.25
C ASN A 167 3.26 -24.21 -0.16
N VAL A 168 3.35 -23.77 1.10
CA VAL A 168 2.65 -24.38 2.24
C VAL A 168 1.32 -23.67 2.43
N GLU A 169 0.25 -24.45 2.60
CA GLU A 169 -1.07 -23.92 2.88
C GLU A 169 -1.20 -23.48 4.34
N GLU A 170 -1.66 -22.26 4.56
CA GLU A 170 -1.94 -21.70 5.88
C GLU A 170 -3.25 -20.92 5.85
N ALA A 171 -3.87 -20.76 7.00
CA ALA A 171 -5.08 -19.97 7.12
C ALA A 171 -4.79 -18.66 7.84
N LEU A 172 -5.22 -17.56 7.25
CA LEU A 172 -5.07 -16.20 7.78
C LEU A 172 -6.44 -15.56 7.94
N TYR A 173 -6.59 -14.76 8.98
CA TYR A 173 -7.72 -13.85 9.07
C TYR A 173 -7.48 -12.64 8.17
N GLN A 174 -8.57 -12.11 7.62
CA GLN A 174 -8.61 -10.83 6.94
C GLN A 174 -9.51 -9.88 7.71
N GLY A 175 -9.06 -8.64 7.85
CA GLY A 175 -9.85 -7.59 8.46
C GLY A 175 -9.63 -6.25 7.80
N VAL A 176 -10.39 -5.28 8.26
CA VAL A 176 -10.39 -3.90 7.79
C VAL A 176 -10.33 -2.96 8.98
N ILE A 177 -9.68 -1.80 8.82
CA ILE A 177 -9.73 -0.77 9.85
C ILE A 177 -11.14 -0.18 9.94
N SER A 178 -11.68 -0.10 11.15
CA SER A 178 -12.95 0.57 11.39
C SER A 178 -12.84 2.05 10.99
N TYR A 179 -13.96 2.65 10.56
CA TYR A 179 -14.02 4.05 10.13
C TYR A 179 -13.11 4.36 8.91
N LYS A 180 -12.90 3.38 8.03
CA LYS A 180 -12.03 3.52 6.83
C LYS A 180 -12.41 4.72 5.97
N ASP A 181 -13.70 4.95 5.74
CA ASP A 181 -14.16 6.06 4.90
C ASP A 181 -13.95 7.42 5.58
N ASP A 182 -14.16 7.52 6.89
CA ASP A 182 -13.84 8.73 7.67
C ASP A 182 -12.34 9.03 7.64
N ILE A 183 -11.50 8.01 7.72
CA ILE A 183 -10.04 8.14 7.62
C ILE A 183 -9.65 8.71 6.25
N LYS A 184 -10.24 8.23 5.16
CA LYS A 184 -10.02 8.78 3.82
C LYS A 184 -10.47 10.23 3.74
N HIS A 185 -11.64 10.54 4.28
CA HIS A 185 -12.15 11.92 4.31
C HIS A 185 -11.20 12.86 5.06
N LYS A 186 -10.74 12.47 6.25
CA LYS A 186 -9.74 13.22 7.03
C LYS A 186 -8.42 13.41 6.29
N PHE A 187 -7.96 12.37 5.58
CA PHE A 187 -6.76 12.48 4.74
C PHE A 187 -6.95 13.52 3.64
N HIS A 188 -8.06 13.48 2.89
CA HIS A 188 -8.33 14.45 1.82
C HIS A 188 -8.47 15.88 2.36
N GLU A 189 -9.14 16.07 3.51
CA GLU A 189 -9.23 17.38 4.15
C GLU A 189 -7.86 17.93 4.54
N MET A 190 -7.04 17.12 5.22
CA MET A 190 -5.67 17.50 5.62
C MET A 190 -4.82 17.83 4.38
N ARG A 191 -4.85 16.97 3.35
CA ARG A 191 -4.14 17.19 2.10
C ARG A 191 -4.54 18.53 1.45
N ASN A 192 -5.85 18.79 1.33
CA ASN A 192 -6.36 20.02 0.72
C ASN A 192 -5.97 21.28 1.50
N LYS A 193 -5.86 21.20 2.84
CA LYS A 193 -5.35 22.31 3.66
C LYS A 193 -3.86 22.55 3.41
N ILE A 194 -3.07 21.48 3.33
CA ILE A 194 -1.62 21.57 3.06
C ILE A 194 -1.36 22.14 1.66
N GLU A 195 -2.06 21.65 0.64
CA GLU A 195 -1.90 22.13 -0.75
C GLU A 195 -2.30 23.60 -0.92
N ARG A 196 -3.28 24.09 -0.13
CA ARG A 196 -3.66 25.52 -0.10
C ARG A 196 -2.74 26.40 0.74
N GLY A 197 -1.85 25.80 1.54
CA GLY A 197 -0.99 26.51 2.49
C GLY A 197 -1.67 26.89 3.81
N ASP A 198 -2.87 26.38 4.08
CA ASP A 198 -3.61 26.60 5.33
C ASP A 198 -3.01 25.82 6.52
N GLU A 199 -2.27 24.75 6.23
CA GLU A 199 -1.63 23.88 7.23
C GLU A 199 -0.22 23.48 6.78
N VAL A 200 0.72 23.40 7.72
CA VAL A 200 2.10 23.00 7.43
C VAL A 200 2.23 21.48 7.47
N PHE A 201 2.87 20.89 6.46
CA PHE A 201 3.18 19.47 6.46
C PHE A 201 4.17 19.08 7.58
N LYS A 202 3.71 18.29 8.54
CA LYS A 202 4.50 17.83 9.69
C LYS A 202 5.17 16.49 9.42
N THR A 203 6.41 16.57 8.93
CA THR A 203 7.19 15.42 8.47
C THR A 203 7.35 14.31 9.52
N GLU A 204 7.37 14.63 10.81
CA GLU A 204 7.49 13.72 11.95
C GLU A 204 6.26 12.83 12.16
N GLU A 205 5.06 13.29 11.81
CA GLU A 205 3.82 12.51 11.99
C GLU A 205 3.74 11.32 11.02
N TRP A 206 4.44 11.40 9.88
CA TRP A 206 4.43 10.40 8.80
C TRP A 206 5.44 9.26 9.00
N LYS A 207 5.72 8.87 10.26
CA LYS A 207 6.73 7.86 10.62
C LYS A 207 6.52 6.50 9.94
N ASN A 208 5.27 6.03 9.86
CA ASN A 208 4.94 4.74 9.26
C ASN A 208 5.01 4.80 7.73
N MET A 209 4.52 5.88 7.13
CA MET A 209 4.69 6.14 5.70
C MET A 209 6.16 6.25 5.28
N LYS A 210 7.01 6.90 6.06
CA LYS A 210 8.46 6.90 5.81
C LYS A 210 9.05 5.49 5.82
N LYS A 211 8.60 4.63 6.75
CA LYS A 211 9.02 3.22 6.76
C LYS A 211 8.53 2.49 5.51
N LEU A 212 7.28 2.73 5.08
CA LEU A 212 6.73 2.19 3.83
C LEU A 212 7.60 2.58 2.64
N LEU A 213 7.85 3.87 2.45
CA LEU A 213 8.63 4.39 1.31
C LEU A 213 10.11 3.96 1.35
N ARG A 214 10.69 3.73 2.54
CA ARG A 214 12.09 3.25 2.70
C ARG A 214 12.23 1.72 2.57
N ASN A 215 11.40 0.94 3.25
CA ASN A 215 11.53 -0.53 3.33
C ASN A 215 11.16 -1.23 2.03
N ASN A 216 10.21 -0.68 1.27
CA ASN A 216 9.74 -1.26 0.03
C ASN A 216 10.79 -1.29 -1.09
N SER A 217 12.03 -0.85 -0.87
CA SER A 217 13.02 -0.81 -1.95
C SER A 217 12.48 -0.10 -3.19
N ILE A 218 11.75 0.99 -2.96
CA ILE A 218 12.00 2.20 -3.73
C ILE A 218 13.40 2.67 -3.30
N ARG A 219 14.44 1.93 -3.71
CA ARG A 219 15.82 2.37 -3.50
C ARG A 219 16.03 3.52 -4.46
N PHE A 220 16.11 4.72 -3.89
CA PHE A 220 16.62 5.93 -4.53
C PHE A 220 18.08 5.73 -4.96
#